data_AF-A0A9X2D284-F1
#
_entry.id   AF-A0A9X2D284-F1
#
_cell.length_a   1.000
_cell.length_b   1.000
_cell.length_c   1.000
_cell.angle_alpha   90.00
_cell.angle_beta   90.00
_cell.angle_gamma   90.00
#
_symmetry.space_group_name_H-M   'P 1'
#
loop_
_entity.id
_entity.type
_entity.pdbx_description
1 polymer ?
#
loop_
_entity_poly.entity_id
_entity_poly.type
_entity_poly.pdbx_seq_one_letter_code
_entity_poly.pdbx_strand_id
1 'polypeptide(L)'
;MSHLLLLLLAVTYSGFSLPPFALVQEKIISVANNVVNEIPSITMPLNEISDMLHQQAPQLNELVINKVLTTLRCAMEYNVDRNNILTIIDYSLPSNEKRLWVFDLKEKKLLFYTYVSHGIKSGTLATNYFSNKFNSKASSIGVYKTEQAYYGREGLSLRLDGLDANFNDNASNRSVVMHGGWYVEEQFIKRYGRPGRSWGCPALPLGLYQPIINTIKDKSLLVAYYPSDAWFGKSKFLNCNKIKTTSTAITLPKEPKITDNSEQREDVLFASISKTMKHADDNPIVAMSADNYERIFHAKAPLGRMLRRQINNAEYIALSNAEFHTLAVHSNEKDREGLNAINFIVPVIIMVRGYYETQMKILDMGKIKDIRFNADLSKNETVTSYSVSFERRPSINLKATNRFIRWVGL
;
A
#
# COMPACT_ATOMS: atom_id res chain seq x y z
N MET A 1 1.42 29.44 70.71
CA MET A 1 1.20 30.82 70.24
C MET A 1 1.61 30.83 68.77
N SER A 2 0.76 30.94 67.76
CA SER A 2 -0.38 31.84 67.54
C SER A 2 -1.45 31.12 66.68
N HIS A 3 -2.72 31.31 67.04
CA HIS A 3 -3.91 30.88 66.29
C HIS A 3 -4.47 32.08 65.50
N LEU A 4 -4.94 31.87 64.27
CA LEU A 4 -5.89 32.74 63.58
C LEU A 4 -6.67 31.88 62.57
N LEU A 5 -7.84 31.35 62.93
CA LEU A 5 -9.19 31.86 62.68
C LEU A 5 -9.54 32.02 61.19
N LEU A 6 -10.39 31.14 60.66
CA LEU A 6 -11.23 31.47 59.50
C LEU A 6 -12.65 30.95 59.72
N LEU A 7 -13.59 31.89 59.61
CA LEU A 7 -15.03 31.76 59.79
C LEU A 7 -15.68 30.91 58.70
N LEU A 8 -16.66 30.11 59.10
CA LEU A 8 -17.72 29.56 58.25
C LEU A 8 -18.78 30.64 57.97
N LEU A 9 -19.09 30.87 56.70
CA LEU A 9 -20.26 31.64 56.26
C LEU A 9 -21.06 30.78 55.28
N ALA A 10 -22.27 30.42 55.71
CA ALA A 10 -23.29 29.78 54.90
C ALA A 10 -23.89 30.78 53.93
N VAL A 11 -24.05 30.39 52.66
CA VAL A 11 -24.90 31.09 51.70
C VAL A 11 -25.82 30.07 51.05
N THR A 12 -27.11 30.29 51.25
CA THR A 12 -28.26 29.56 50.73
C THR A 12 -28.36 29.70 49.21
N TYR A 13 -28.63 28.60 48.50
CA TYR A 13 -29.13 28.65 47.12
C TYR A 13 -30.52 28.05 47.05
N SER A 14 -31.47 28.92 46.68
CA SER A 14 -32.88 28.66 46.44
C SER A 14 -33.11 27.73 45.25
N GLY A 15 -34.11 26.86 45.38
CA GLY A 15 -34.42 25.80 44.45
C GLY A 15 -35.12 26.24 43.16
N PHE A 16 -34.81 25.51 42.10
CA PHE A 16 -35.67 25.31 40.94
C PHE A 16 -35.75 23.79 40.70
N SER A 17 -36.95 23.22 40.86
CA SER A 17 -37.22 21.81 40.60
C SER A 17 -37.49 21.59 39.10
N LEU A 18 -36.77 20.66 38.48
CA LEU A 18 -37.16 20.05 37.21
C LEU A 18 -38.09 18.85 37.49
N PRO A 19 -39.10 18.57 36.65
CA PRO A 19 -40.03 17.47 36.88
C PRO A 19 -39.37 16.11 36.59
N PRO A 20 -39.87 15.01 37.18
CA PRO A 20 -39.34 13.68 36.97
C PRO A 20 -39.75 13.14 35.59
N PHE A 21 -38.78 12.64 34.84
CA PHE A 21 -39.04 11.85 33.63
C PHE A 21 -39.84 10.59 33.99
N ALA A 22 -41.01 10.46 33.37
CA ALA A 22 -41.86 9.28 33.47
C ALA A 22 -41.19 8.07 32.79
N LEU A 23 -41.10 6.97 33.53
CA LEU A 23 -40.79 5.64 33.01
C LEU A 23 -41.93 5.20 32.08
N VAL A 24 -41.68 5.18 30.78
CA VAL A 24 -42.54 4.44 29.83
C VAL A 24 -41.94 3.06 29.67
N GLN A 25 -42.68 2.09 30.17
CA GLN A 25 -42.41 0.67 30.10
C GLN A 25 -42.78 0.18 28.69
N GLU A 26 -41.78 -0.10 27.85
CA GLU A 26 -42.03 -0.77 26.58
C GLU A 26 -42.16 -2.29 26.77
N LYS A 27 -43.20 -2.79 26.12
CA LYS A 27 -43.83 -4.09 26.26
C LYS A 27 -42.94 -5.15 25.60
N ILE A 28 -42.48 -6.12 26.39
CA ILE A 28 -41.85 -7.34 25.88
C ILE A 28 -42.90 -8.11 25.07
N ILE A 29 -42.73 -8.18 23.75
CA ILE A 29 -43.40 -9.16 22.91
C ILE A 29 -42.34 -10.17 22.50
N SER A 30 -42.46 -11.39 23.03
CA SER A 30 -41.70 -12.53 22.56
C SER A 30 -42.21 -12.94 21.19
N VAL A 31 -41.41 -12.73 20.15
CA VAL A 31 -41.55 -13.47 18.89
C VAL A 31 -40.27 -14.28 18.73
N ALA A 32 -40.29 -15.50 19.25
CA ALA A 32 -39.50 -16.56 18.69
C ALA A 32 -40.07 -16.83 17.29
N ASN A 33 -39.32 -16.49 16.25
CA ASN A 33 -39.47 -17.09 14.92
C ASN A 33 -38.14 -16.98 14.18
N ASN A 34 -37.71 -18.12 13.66
CA ASN A 34 -36.49 -18.36 12.90
C ASN A 34 -36.27 -17.30 11.82
N VAL A 35 -35.29 -16.42 12.03
CA VAL A 35 -34.67 -15.68 10.93
C VAL A 35 -33.62 -16.62 10.34
N VAL A 36 -34.06 -17.48 9.43
CA VAL A 36 -33.18 -17.99 8.39
C VAL A 36 -32.69 -16.74 7.66
N ASN A 37 -31.41 -16.41 7.82
CA ASN A 37 -30.75 -15.40 7.02
C ASN A 37 -30.79 -15.87 5.56
N GLU A 38 -31.83 -15.47 4.82
CA GLU A 38 -31.85 -15.59 3.38
C GLU A 38 -30.72 -14.72 2.84
N ILE A 39 -29.65 -15.37 2.38
CA ILE A 39 -28.64 -14.74 1.54
C ILE A 39 -29.41 -14.20 0.33
N PRO A 40 -29.31 -12.90 -0.01
CA PRO A 40 -29.98 -12.38 -1.20
C PRO A 40 -29.43 -13.11 -2.42
N SER A 41 -30.19 -14.07 -2.94
CA SER A 41 -29.87 -14.73 -4.19
C SER A 41 -29.90 -13.65 -5.28
N ILE A 42 -28.77 -13.43 -5.93
CA ILE A 42 -28.71 -12.52 -7.07
C ILE A 42 -29.54 -13.14 -8.19
N THR A 43 -30.78 -12.69 -8.33
CA THR A 43 -31.70 -13.06 -9.41
C THR A 43 -31.55 -12.11 -10.59
N MET A 44 -30.33 -11.65 -10.89
CA MET A 44 -30.08 -10.90 -12.11
C MET A 44 -29.54 -11.87 -13.17
N PRO A 45 -30.23 -12.05 -14.30
CA PRO A 45 -29.75 -12.93 -15.35
C PRO A 45 -28.46 -12.38 -15.98
N LEU A 46 -27.59 -13.27 -16.48
CA LEU A 46 -26.25 -12.90 -16.96
C LEU A 46 -26.26 -11.95 -18.17
N ASN A 47 -27.29 -11.98 -19.01
CA ASN A 47 -27.45 -11.03 -20.11
C ASN A 47 -27.67 -9.61 -19.59
N GLU A 48 -28.49 -9.41 -18.57
CA GLU A 48 -28.67 -8.07 -17.98
C GLU A 48 -27.37 -7.57 -17.33
N ILE A 49 -26.59 -8.46 -16.69
CA ILE A 49 -25.27 -8.09 -16.16
C ILE A 49 -24.34 -7.69 -17.30
N SER A 50 -24.35 -8.43 -18.41
CA SER A 50 -23.59 -8.09 -19.61
C SER A 50 -23.95 -6.69 -20.10
N ASP A 51 -25.23 -6.41 -20.32
CA ASP A 51 -25.71 -5.11 -20.81
C ASP A 51 -25.31 -3.98 -19.86
N MET A 52 -25.44 -4.19 -18.55
CA MET A 52 -25.01 -3.24 -17.54
C MET A 52 -23.50 -2.96 -17.62
N LEU A 53 -22.66 -3.99 -17.75
CA LEU A 53 -21.21 -3.81 -17.84
C LEU A 53 -20.84 -2.98 -19.08
N HIS A 54 -21.44 -3.27 -20.24
CA HIS A 54 -21.21 -2.49 -21.47
C HIS A 54 -21.66 -1.03 -21.33
N GLN A 55 -22.83 -0.80 -20.73
CA GLN A 55 -23.38 0.54 -20.57
C GLN A 55 -22.61 1.37 -19.55
N GLN A 56 -22.28 0.79 -18.40
CA GLN A 56 -21.67 1.52 -17.27
C GLN A 56 -20.15 1.63 -17.39
N ALA A 57 -19.51 0.74 -18.16
CA ALA A 57 -18.06 0.71 -18.33
C ALA A 57 -17.65 0.45 -19.79
N PRO A 58 -17.91 1.40 -20.72
CA PRO A 58 -17.57 1.24 -22.14
C PRO A 58 -16.06 1.03 -22.42
N GLN A 59 -15.20 1.43 -21.48
CA GLN A 59 -13.76 1.16 -21.51
C GLN A 59 -13.35 -0.28 -21.17
N LEU A 60 -14.26 -1.08 -20.60
CA LEU A 60 -13.94 -2.45 -20.16
C LEU A 60 -13.94 -3.37 -21.39
N ASN A 61 -12.83 -4.09 -21.59
CA ASN A 61 -12.65 -4.91 -22.78
C ASN A 61 -13.66 -6.07 -22.85
N GLU A 62 -14.21 -6.31 -24.04
CA GLU A 62 -15.15 -7.40 -24.33
C GLU A 62 -14.67 -8.78 -23.83
N LEU A 63 -13.39 -9.10 -24.01
CA LEU A 63 -12.81 -10.36 -23.55
C LEU A 63 -12.81 -10.47 -22.02
N VAL A 64 -12.64 -9.34 -21.32
CA VAL A 64 -12.71 -9.29 -19.86
C VAL A 64 -14.15 -9.51 -19.41
N ILE A 65 -15.11 -8.82 -20.02
CA ILE A 65 -16.55 -8.98 -19.76
C ILE A 65 -16.94 -10.45 -19.90
N ASN A 66 -16.56 -11.09 -21.02
CA ASN A 66 -16.86 -12.50 -21.26
C ASN A 66 -16.28 -13.45 -20.19
N LYS A 67 -15.05 -13.22 -19.72
CA LYS A 67 -14.46 -14.01 -18.62
C LYS A 67 -15.13 -13.73 -17.28
N VAL A 68 -15.55 -12.50 -17.02
CA VAL A 68 -16.28 -12.12 -15.81
C VAL A 68 -17.66 -12.76 -15.79
N LEU A 69 -18.41 -12.73 -16.90
CA LEU A 69 -19.71 -13.41 -17.01
C LEU A 69 -19.57 -14.92 -16.82
N THR A 70 -18.53 -15.54 -17.40
CA THR A 70 -18.23 -16.95 -17.17
C THR A 70 -17.93 -17.22 -15.69
N THR A 71 -17.15 -16.35 -15.05
CA THR A 71 -16.83 -16.43 -13.62
C THR A 71 -18.08 -16.36 -12.76
N LEU A 72 -18.97 -15.40 -13.02
CA LEU A 72 -20.24 -15.25 -12.28
C LEU A 72 -21.10 -16.50 -12.41
N ARG A 73 -21.22 -17.04 -13.64
CA ARG A 73 -21.96 -18.28 -13.90
C ARG A 73 -21.39 -19.46 -13.11
N CYS A 74 -20.07 -19.64 -13.12
CA CYS A 74 -19.43 -20.71 -12.37
C CYS A 74 -19.50 -20.49 -10.85
N ALA A 75 -19.46 -19.25 -10.38
CA ALA A 75 -19.68 -18.93 -8.98
C ALA A 75 -21.10 -19.30 -8.51
N MET A 76 -22.11 -19.10 -9.37
CA MET A 76 -23.48 -19.56 -9.12
C MET A 76 -23.56 -21.10 -9.07
N GLU A 77 -22.97 -21.79 -10.06
CA GLU A 77 -22.94 -23.27 -10.12
C GLU A 77 -22.31 -23.90 -8.85
N TYR A 78 -21.24 -23.29 -8.34
CA TYR A 78 -20.57 -23.76 -7.12
C TYR A 78 -21.16 -23.21 -5.82
N ASN A 79 -22.28 -22.48 -5.86
CA ASN A 79 -22.91 -21.86 -4.70
C ASN A 79 -21.93 -21.02 -3.86
N VAL A 80 -21.09 -20.21 -4.52
CA VAL A 80 -20.19 -19.30 -3.82
C VAL A 80 -21.01 -18.25 -3.07
N ASP A 81 -20.94 -18.30 -1.74
CA ASP A 81 -21.54 -17.30 -0.85
C ASP A 81 -20.91 -15.92 -1.09
N ARG A 82 -21.70 -15.00 -1.67
CA ARG A 82 -21.27 -13.67 -2.08
C ARG A 82 -22.40 -12.65 -2.01
N ASN A 83 -22.04 -11.37 -1.86
CA ASN A 83 -22.96 -10.25 -2.00
C ASN A 83 -23.10 -9.76 -3.46
N ASN A 84 -23.88 -8.70 -3.68
CA ASN A 84 -24.17 -8.09 -4.98
C ASN A 84 -23.06 -7.19 -5.55
N ILE A 85 -21.97 -6.98 -4.82
CA ILE A 85 -20.86 -6.15 -5.28
C ILE A 85 -19.88 -6.99 -6.08
N LEU A 86 -19.51 -6.50 -7.26
CA LEU A 86 -18.52 -7.11 -8.16
C LEU A 86 -17.34 -6.16 -8.34
N THR A 87 -16.14 -6.62 -8.04
CA THR A 87 -14.89 -5.91 -8.35
C THR A 87 -14.19 -6.59 -9.52
N ILE A 88 -13.72 -5.81 -10.49
CA ILE A 88 -12.92 -6.28 -11.62
C ILE A 88 -11.60 -5.53 -11.60
N ILE A 89 -10.49 -6.26 -11.67
CA ILE A 89 -9.16 -5.70 -11.93
C ILE A 89 -8.69 -6.27 -13.26
N ASP A 90 -8.42 -5.40 -14.23
CA ASP A 90 -7.81 -5.79 -15.50
C ASP A 90 -6.31 -5.55 -15.46
N TYR A 91 -5.53 -6.58 -15.17
CA TYR A 91 -4.07 -6.48 -15.21
C TYR A 91 -3.50 -6.50 -16.64
N SER A 92 -4.29 -6.75 -17.68
CA SER A 92 -3.79 -6.61 -19.06
C SER A 92 -3.48 -5.15 -19.43
N LEU A 93 -4.12 -4.19 -18.74
CA LEU A 93 -3.85 -2.76 -18.89
C LEU A 93 -2.62 -2.31 -18.09
N PRO A 94 -1.86 -1.32 -18.59
CA PRO A 94 -0.73 -0.78 -17.87
C PRO A 94 -1.17 -0.08 -16.58
N SER A 95 -0.31 -0.08 -15.57
CA SER A 95 -0.65 0.42 -14.22
C SER A 95 -0.83 1.94 -14.10
N ASN A 96 -0.46 2.69 -15.13
CA ASN A 96 -0.73 4.13 -15.24
C ASN A 96 -2.11 4.43 -15.85
N GLU A 97 -2.90 3.41 -16.13
CA GLU A 97 -4.31 3.53 -16.54
C GLU A 97 -5.24 3.08 -15.42
N LYS A 98 -6.45 3.66 -15.39
CA LYS A 98 -7.51 3.19 -14.49
C LYS A 98 -7.95 1.81 -14.99
N ARG A 99 -7.83 0.82 -14.10
CA ARG A 99 -8.01 -0.61 -14.43
C ARG A 99 -8.66 -1.42 -13.31
N LEU A 100 -9.30 -0.72 -12.38
CA LEU A 100 -10.16 -1.29 -11.35
C LEU A 100 -11.56 -0.72 -11.49
N TRP A 101 -12.55 -1.60 -11.53
CA TRP A 101 -13.97 -1.26 -11.52
C TRP A 101 -14.66 -1.94 -10.35
N VAL A 102 -15.61 -1.25 -9.73
CA VAL A 102 -16.49 -1.80 -8.70
C VAL A 102 -17.92 -1.50 -9.11
N PHE A 103 -18.75 -2.54 -9.19
CA PHE A 103 -20.15 -2.45 -9.58
C PHE A 103 -21.05 -2.91 -8.44
N ASP A 104 -22.19 -2.25 -8.32
CA ASP A 104 -23.35 -2.81 -7.64
C ASP A 104 -24.23 -3.50 -8.69
N LEU A 105 -24.30 -4.83 -8.64
CA LEU A 105 -25.10 -5.61 -9.59
C LEU A 105 -26.60 -5.47 -9.32
N LYS A 106 -27.01 -5.20 -8.08
CA LYS A 106 -28.43 -5.02 -7.73
C LYS A 106 -28.93 -3.65 -8.21
N GLU A 107 -28.15 -2.61 -7.95
CA GLU A 107 -28.45 -1.22 -8.35
C GLU A 107 -28.05 -0.92 -9.80
N LYS A 108 -27.47 -1.91 -10.50
CA LYS A 108 -27.04 -1.84 -11.90
C LYS A 108 -26.09 -0.67 -12.20
N LYS A 109 -25.15 -0.40 -11.29
CA LYS A 109 -24.38 0.86 -11.28
C LYS A 109 -22.88 0.63 -11.12
N LEU A 110 -22.08 1.37 -11.88
CA LEU A 110 -20.65 1.54 -11.61
C LEU A 110 -20.45 2.48 -10.40
N LEU A 111 -19.82 1.96 -9.35
CA LEU A 111 -19.53 2.69 -8.11
C LEU A 111 -18.15 3.35 -8.16
N PHE A 112 -17.14 2.65 -8.67
CA PHE A 112 -15.76 3.15 -8.72
C PHE A 112 -15.06 2.73 -10.00
N TYR A 113 -14.28 3.66 -10.58
CA TYR A 113 -13.36 3.41 -11.69
C TYR A 113 -12.04 4.13 -11.43
N THR A 114 -10.98 3.39 -11.10
CA THR A 114 -9.73 3.97 -10.57
C THR A 114 -8.46 3.14 -10.84
N TYR A 115 -7.33 3.66 -10.41
CA TYR A 115 -6.02 3.02 -10.45
C TYR A 115 -5.89 1.90 -9.42
N VAL A 116 -5.08 0.90 -9.73
CA VAL A 116 -4.68 -0.14 -8.78
C VAL A 116 -3.26 -0.63 -9.08
N SER A 117 -2.41 -0.73 -8.06
CA SER A 117 -1.03 -1.20 -8.18
C SER A 117 -0.96 -2.73 -8.37
N HIS A 118 0.25 -3.22 -8.63
CA HIS A 118 0.57 -4.65 -8.65
C HIS A 118 1.90 -4.91 -7.93
N GLY A 119 2.25 -6.19 -7.75
CA GLY A 119 3.48 -6.61 -7.10
C GLY A 119 4.74 -6.26 -7.89
N ILE A 120 5.84 -5.94 -7.20
CA ILE A 120 7.11 -5.53 -7.81
C ILE A 120 7.71 -6.56 -8.77
N LYS A 121 7.43 -7.86 -8.57
CA LYS A 121 7.87 -8.94 -9.48
C LYS A 121 6.86 -9.25 -10.59
N SER A 122 5.72 -8.57 -10.64
CA SER A 122 4.73 -8.75 -11.72
C SER A 122 4.99 -7.92 -12.95
N GLY A 123 5.87 -6.92 -12.90
CA GLY A 123 6.16 -6.00 -13.99
C GLY A 123 6.58 -4.63 -13.49
N THR A 124 6.91 -3.72 -14.41
CA THR A 124 7.23 -2.31 -14.09
C THR A 124 6.05 -1.40 -14.36
N LEU A 125 5.61 -1.32 -15.63
CA LEU A 125 4.44 -0.55 -16.05
C LEU A 125 3.26 -1.50 -16.35
N ALA A 126 3.47 -2.39 -17.33
CA ALA A 126 2.57 -3.50 -17.63
C ALA A 126 2.95 -4.73 -16.79
N THR A 127 1.96 -5.54 -16.45
CA THR A 127 2.22 -6.84 -15.80
C THR A 127 2.51 -7.91 -16.85
N ASN A 128 3.44 -8.80 -16.55
CA ASN A 128 3.81 -9.93 -17.40
C ASN A 128 4.05 -11.22 -16.59
N TYR A 129 3.94 -11.16 -15.26
CA TYR A 129 4.13 -12.31 -14.39
C TYR A 129 3.20 -12.28 -13.19
N PHE A 130 2.69 -13.46 -12.82
CA PHE A 130 1.85 -13.66 -11.65
C PHE A 130 2.32 -14.91 -10.94
N SER A 131 2.15 -14.96 -9.62
CA SER A 131 2.52 -16.13 -8.85
C SER A 131 1.65 -16.28 -7.63
N ASN A 132 1.36 -17.53 -7.31
CA ASN A 132 0.68 -17.96 -6.10
C ASN A 132 1.66 -18.42 -5.00
N LYS A 133 2.96 -18.25 -5.21
CA LYS A 133 3.99 -18.73 -4.26
C LYS A 133 4.22 -17.75 -3.12
N PHE A 134 4.48 -18.30 -1.93
CA PHE A 134 4.94 -17.52 -0.79
C PHE A 134 6.21 -16.75 -1.14
N ASN A 135 6.28 -15.48 -0.71
CA ASN A 135 7.42 -14.59 -0.93
C ASN A 135 7.81 -14.33 -2.42
N SER A 136 6.91 -14.58 -3.38
CA SER A 136 7.16 -14.29 -4.80
C SER A 136 7.25 -12.81 -5.13
N LYS A 137 6.69 -11.95 -4.27
CA LYS A 137 6.53 -10.50 -4.46
C LYS A 137 5.76 -10.11 -5.74
N ALA A 138 5.01 -11.06 -6.31
CA ALA A 138 4.17 -10.89 -7.48
C ALA A 138 2.69 -10.91 -7.08
N SER A 139 1.84 -10.23 -7.83
CA SER A 139 0.39 -10.38 -7.69
C SER A 139 -0.07 -11.75 -8.20
N SER A 140 -1.29 -12.15 -7.85
CA SER A 140 -1.94 -13.37 -8.35
C SER A 140 -3.25 -13.01 -9.06
N ILE A 141 -3.51 -13.69 -10.19
CA ILE A 141 -4.75 -13.58 -10.97
C ILE A 141 -5.78 -14.60 -10.47
N GLY A 142 -7.02 -14.47 -10.91
CA GLY A 142 -8.11 -15.38 -10.56
C GLY A 142 -9.21 -14.72 -9.75
N VAL A 143 -10.05 -15.55 -9.15
CA VAL A 143 -11.26 -15.15 -8.44
C VAL A 143 -11.01 -15.12 -6.94
N TYR A 144 -11.37 -14.01 -6.31
CA TYR A 144 -11.27 -13.82 -4.87
C TYR A 144 -12.65 -13.57 -4.28
N LYS A 145 -12.82 -13.94 -3.02
CA LYS A 145 -13.86 -13.44 -2.14
C LYS A 145 -13.22 -12.49 -1.14
N THR A 146 -13.85 -11.35 -0.92
CA THR A 146 -13.42 -10.39 0.09
C THR A 146 -13.94 -10.80 1.46
N GLU A 147 -13.14 -10.55 2.49
CA GLU A 147 -13.48 -10.88 3.88
C GLU A 147 -13.74 -9.58 4.67
N GLN A 148 -13.60 -9.64 5.99
CA GLN A 148 -13.66 -8.45 6.83
C GLN A 148 -12.44 -7.54 6.63
N ALA A 149 -12.69 -6.24 6.71
CA ALA A 149 -11.62 -5.26 6.80
C ALA A 149 -11.02 -5.23 8.21
N TYR A 150 -9.74 -4.92 8.30
CA TYR A 150 -9.02 -4.77 9.57
C TYR A 150 -8.05 -3.59 9.49
N TYR A 151 -7.62 -3.10 10.64
CA TYR A 151 -6.55 -2.10 10.71
C TYR A 151 -5.22 -2.81 10.96
N GLY A 152 -4.27 -2.61 10.06
CA GLY A 152 -2.91 -3.14 10.17
C GLY A 152 -1.86 -2.07 9.84
N ARG A 153 -0.66 -2.51 9.48
CA ARG A 153 0.48 -1.63 9.16
C ARG A 153 0.18 -0.63 8.04
N GLU A 154 -0.61 -1.03 7.05
CA GLU A 154 -0.99 -0.18 5.91
C GLU A 154 -2.29 0.61 6.17
N GLY A 155 -2.73 0.71 7.43
CA GLY A 155 -4.01 1.28 7.81
C GLY A 155 -5.17 0.33 7.54
N LEU A 156 -6.32 0.86 7.11
CA LEU A 156 -7.49 0.04 6.75
C LEU A 156 -7.11 -0.86 5.57
N SER A 157 -7.18 -2.17 5.79
CA SER A 157 -6.80 -3.22 4.86
C SER A 157 -7.91 -4.26 4.75
N LEU A 158 -8.09 -4.80 3.56
CA LEU A 158 -9.10 -5.81 3.28
C LEU A 158 -8.46 -7.14 2.93
N ARG A 159 -8.82 -8.19 3.68
CA ARG A 159 -8.37 -9.55 3.39
C ARG A 159 -9.03 -10.08 2.11
N LEU A 160 -8.22 -10.74 1.28
CA LEU A 160 -8.64 -11.37 0.04
C LEU A 160 -8.48 -12.88 0.16
N ASP A 161 -9.59 -13.61 0.14
CA ASP A 161 -9.61 -15.06 0.09
C ASP A 161 -9.57 -15.53 -1.36
N GLY A 162 -8.52 -16.27 -1.74
CA GLY A 162 -8.35 -16.76 -3.10
C GLY A 162 -9.14 -18.04 -3.33
N LEU A 163 -10.09 -18.01 -4.26
CA LEU A 163 -10.97 -19.16 -4.52
C LEU A 163 -10.45 -20.08 -5.64
N ASP A 164 -9.48 -19.62 -6.43
CA ASP A 164 -9.02 -20.26 -7.66
C ASP A 164 -7.74 -21.07 -7.42
N ALA A 165 -7.91 -22.39 -7.35
CA ALA A 165 -6.87 -23.32 -6.95
C ALA A 165 -5.64 -23.22 -7.85
N ASN A 166 -4.46 -23.14 -7.23
CA ASN A 166 -3.15 -22.91 -7.87
C ASN A 166 -2.91 -21.51 -8.47
N PHE A 167 -3.92 -20.65 -8.57
CA PHE A 167 -3.78 -19.30 -9.13
C PHE A 167 -3.70 -18.24 -8.03
N ASN A 168 -4.56 -18.33 -7.02
CA ASN A 168 -4.60 -17.38 -5.92
C ASN A 168 -4.99 -17.96 -4.55
N ASP A 169 -5.26 -19.26 -4.45
CA ASP A 169 -5.65 -19.95 -3.21
C ASP A 169 -4.63 -19.84 -2.06
N ASN A 170 -3.42 -19.37 -2.31
CA ASN A 170 -2.41 -19.09 -1.29
C ASN A 170 -2.39 -17.62 -0.83
N ALA A 171 -3.33 -16.77 -1.29
CA ALA A 171 -3.35 -15.33 -1.00
C ALA A 171 -3.30 -15.00 0.51
N SER A 172 -4.09 -15.71 1.32
CA SER A 172 -4.13 -15.52 2.77
C SER A 172 -2.78 -15.84 3.44
N ASN A 173 -2.15 -16.97 3.12
CA ASN A 173 -0.82 -17.33 3.65
C ASN A 173 0.27 -16.36 3.18
N ARG A 174 0.05 -15.71 2.04
CA ARG A 174 0.94 -14.67 1.48
C ARG A 174 0.67 -13.29 2.06
N SER A 175 -0.31 -13.16 2.96
CA SER A 175 -0.77 -11.88 3.50
C SER A 175 -1.15 -10.87 2.42
N VAL A 176 -1.70 -11.36 1.29
CA VAL A 176 -2.19 -10.50 0.20
C VAL A 176 -3.50 -9.85 0.63
N VAL A 177 -3.50 -8.52 0.68
CA VAL A 177 -4.64 -7.70 1.08
C VAL A 177 -4.81 -6.55 0.12
N MET A 178 -6.00 -5.96 0.04
CA MET A 178 -6.20 -4.66 -0.60
C MET A 178 -6.00 -3.55 0.43
N HIS A 179 -5.22 -2.52 0.11
CA HIS A 179 -4.90 -1.43 1.04
C HIS A 179 -4.71 -0.10 0.30
N GLY A 180 -4.58 1.00 1.02
CA GLY A 180 -4.24 2.31 0.45
C GLY A 180 -2.73 2.48 0.22
N GLY A 181 -2.35 3.24 -0.81
CA GLY A 181 -0.96 3.61 -1.08
C GLY A 181 -0.86 4.97 -1.74
N TRP A 182 -0.14 5.90 -1.12
CA TRP A 182 0.07 7.26 -1.65
C TRP A 182 0.74 7.26 -3.03
N TYR A 183 1.53 6.22 -3.31
CA TYR A 183 2.20 6.00 -4.59
C TYR A 183 1.26 5.53 -5.72
N VAL A 184 -0.05 5.43 -5.46
CA VAL A 184 -1.08 5.08 -6.46
C VAL A 184 -1.94 6.30 -6.82
N GLU A 185 -1.71 7.44 -6.18
CA GLU A 185 -2.43 8.69 -6.49
C GLU A 185 -2.15 9.17 -7.92
N GLU A 186 -3.15 9.76 -8.56
CA GLU A 186 -3.06 10.23 -9.95
C GLU A 186 -1.91 11.24 -10.14
N GLN A 187 -1.70 12.13 -9.17
CA GLN A 187 -0.60 13.09 -9.18
C GLN A 187 0.78 12.41 -9.16
N PHE A 188 0.92 11.31 -8.41
CA PHE A 188 2.16 10.52 -8.38
C PHE A 188 2.39 9.86 -9.75
N ILE A 189 1.34 9.27 -10.33
CA ILE A 189 1.39 8.63 -11.64
C ILE A 189 1.76 9.66 -12.73
N LYS A 190 1.17 10.85 -12.71
CA LYS A 190 1.52 11.93 -13.65
C LYS A 190 2.97 12.38 -13.52
N ARG A 191 3.49 12.47 -12.28
CA ARG A 191 4.88 12.88 -12.03
C ARG A 191 5.89 11.84 -12.49
N TYR A 192 5.57 10.54 -12.35
CA TYR A 192 6.54 9.45 -12.49
C TYR A 192 6.24 8.48 -13.64
N GLY A 193 5.15 8.69 -14.38
CA GLY A 193 4.71 7.85 -15.50
C GLY A 193 4.06 6.52 -15.09
N ARG A 194 4.11 6.14 -13.81
CA ARG A 194 3.50 4.90 -13.26
C ARG A 194 3.31 5.00 -11.74
N PRO A 195 2.41 4.19 -11.15
CA PRO A 195 2.32 4.09 -9.70
C PRO A 195 3.53 3.34 -9.12
N GLY A 196 3.71 3.44 -7.81
CA GLY A 196 4.53 2.51 -7.03
C GLY A 196 4.02 1.07 -7.10
N ARG A 197 4.83 0.12 -6.61
CA ARG A 197 4.53 -1.32 -6.65
C ARG A 197 4.62 -1.89 -5.24
N SER A 198 3.66 -2.72 -4.87
CA SER A 198 3.64 -3.42 -3.57
C SER A 198 4.46 -4.72 -3.66
N TRP A 199 4.42 -5.58 -2.63
CA TRP A 199 4.95 -6.95 -2.70
C TRP A 199 3.89 -7.99 -3.10
N GLY A 200 2.83 -7.57 -3.79
CA GLY A 200 1.81 -8.46 -4.36
C GLY A 200 0.38 -7.95 -4.15
N CYS A 201 0.17 -7.16 -3.10
CA CYS A 201 -1.11 -6.53 -2.75
C CYS A 201 -1.62 -5.56 -3.83
N PRO A 202 -2.90 -5.60 -4.23
CA PRO A 202 -3.52 -4.49 -4.96
C PRO A 202 -3.64 -3.27 -4.04
N ALA A 203 -2.85 -2.23 -4.29
CA ALA A 203 -2.97 -0.97 -3.55
C ALA A 203 -3.80 0.05 -4.33
N LEU A 204 -4.59 0.83 -3.61
CA LEU A 204 -5.52 1.84 -4.13
C LEU A 204 -5.04 3.26 -3.80
N PRO A 205 -5.52 4.30 -4.51
CA PRO A 205 -5.31 5.69 -4.11
C PRO A 205 -5.82 5.95 -2.69
N LEU A 206 -5.08 6.73 -1.89
CA LEU A 206 -5.46 7.12 -0.53
C LEU A 206 -6.78 7.91 -0.48
N GLY A 207 -7.10 8.66 -1.53
CA GLY A 207 -8.40 9.34 -1.63
C GLY A 207 -9.60 8.39 -1.76
N LEU A 208 -9.38 7.13 -2.18
CA LEU A 208 -10.46 6.20 -2.56
C LEU A 208 -10.44 4.85 -1.83
N TYR A 209 -9.34 4.48 -1.16
CA TYR A 209 -9.22 3.15 -0.56
C TYR A 209 -10.27 2.86 0.52
N GLN A 210 -10.59 3.84 1.39
CA GLN A 210 -11.61 3.65 2.43
C GLN A 210 -13.00 3.43 1.87
N PRO A 211 -13.55 4.29 0.99
CA PRO A 211 -14.87 4.05 0.42
C PRO A 211 -14.91 2.74 -0.38
N ILE A 212 -13.87 2.44 -1.18
CA ILE A 212 -13.80 1.17 -1.92
C ILE A 212 -13.81 -0.03 -0.96
N ILE A 213 -12.90 -0.09 0.02
CA ILE A 213 -12.83 -1.21 0.98
C ILE A 213 -14.15 -1.37 1.74
N ASN A 214 -14.77 -0.27 2.17
CA ASN A 214 -16.05 -0.33 2.87
C ASN A 214 -17.21 -0.81 1.99
N THR A 215 -17.15 -0.55 0.68
CA THR A 215 -18.13 -1.05 -0.28
C THR A 215 -17.92 -2.53 -0.60
N ILE A 216 -16.67 -2.96 -0.77
CA ILE A 216 -16.36 -4.31 -1.27
C ILE A 216 -16.10 -5.32 -0.15
N LYS A 217 -16.04 -4.93 1.12
CA LYS A 217 -15.89 -5.91 2.22
C LYS A 217 -17.12 -6.82 2.32
N ASP A 218 -17.00 -7.85 3.15
CA ASP A 218 -18.11 -8.72 3.53
C ASP A 218 -18.71 -9.49 2.33
N LYS A 219 -17.86 -10.34 1.72
CA LYS A 219 -18.20 -11.35 0.70
C LYS A 219 -18.50 -10.78 -0.71
N SER A 220 -17.93 -9.65 -1.10
CA SER A 220 -17.89 -9.25 -2.52
C SER A 220 -16.99 -10.19 -3.33
N LEU A 221 -17.36 -10.42 -4.59
CA LEU A 221 -16.54 -11.18 -5.54
C LEU A 221 -15.59 -10.23 -6.27
N LEU A 222 -14.29 -10.57 -6.30
CA LEU A 222 -13.27 -9.83 -7.03
C LEU A 222 -12.65 -10.73 -8.11
N VAL A 223 -12.63 -10.25 -9.35
CA VAL A 223 -12.00 -10.94 -10.49
C VAL A 223 -10.74 -10.18 -10.90
N ALA A 224 -9.58 -10.76 -10.63
CA ALA A 224 -8.28 -10.27 -11.09
C ALA A 224 -7.94 -10.93 -12.44
N TYR A 225 -8.26 -10.24 -13.53
CA TYR A 225 -8.11 -10.73 -14.89
C TYR A 225 -6.69 -10.49 -15.43
N TYR A 226 -6.19 -11.45 -16.19
CA TYR A 226 -5.08 -11.31 -17.14
C TYR A 226 -5.20 -12.38 -18.24
N PRO A 227 -4.83 -12.12 -19.52
CA PRO A 227 -4.87 -13.11 -20.58
C PRO A 227 -3.81 -14.20 -20.35
N SER A 228 -4.22 -15.29 -19.71
CA SER A 228 -3.36 -16.44 -19.39
C SER A 228 -4.03 -17.73 -19.83
N ASP A 229 -3.43 -18.43 -20.79
CA ASP A 229 -3.93 -19.72 -21.27
C ASP A 229 -4.03 -20.76 -20.15
N ALA A 230 -3.05 -20.75 -19.24
CA ALA A 230 -3.05 -21.63 -18.07
C ALA A 230 -4.28 -21.36 -17.18
N TRP A 231 -4.58 -20.09 -16.91
CA TRP A 231 -5.75 -19.71 -16.12
C TRP A 231 -7.05 -20.05 -16.85
N PHE A 232 -7.16 -19.68 -18.13
CA PHE A 232 -8.34 -19.96 -18.95
C PHE A 232 -8.63 -21.46 -19.06
N GLY A 233 -7.59 -22.29 -19.18
CA GLY A 233 -7.75 -23.74 -19.33
C GLY A 233 -8.01 -24.51 -18.03
N LYS A 234 -7.53 -24.02 -16.89
CA LYS A 234 -7.52 -24.78 -15.62
C LYS A 234 -8.37 -24.19 -14.49
N SER A 235 -8.74 -22.91 -14.55
CA SER A 235 -9.58 -22.31 -13.52
C SER A 235 -10.94 -22.99 -13.46
N LYS A 236 -11.35 -23.41 -12.25
CA LYS A 236 -12.70 -23.96 -12.05
C LYS A 236 -13.78 -22.91 -12.38
N PHE A 237 -13.46 -21.62 -12.19
CA PHE A 237 -14.36 -20.50 -12.46
C PHE A 237 -14.47 -20.12 -13.93
N LEU A 238 -13.68 -20.74 -14.81
CA LEU A 238 -13.80 -20.57 -16.26
C LEU A 238 -14.23 -21.85 -16.98
N ASN A 239 -14.37 -22.96 -16.24
CA ASN A 239 -14.56 -24.30 -16.82
C ASN A 239 -15.68 -25.13 -16.15
N CYS A 240 -16.63 -24.51 -15.43
CA CYS A 240 -17.72 -25.23 -14.75
C CYS A 240 -18.68 -26.03 -15.66
N ASN A 241 -18.64 -25.84 -16.98
CA ASN A 241 -19.43 -26.63 -17.94
C ASN A 241 -18.72 -27.89 -18.44
N LYS A 242 -17.43 -28.03 -18.16
CA LYS A 242 -16.71 -29.24 -18.55
C LYS A 242 -17.17 -30.35 -17.62
N ILE A 243 -17.91 -31.31 -18.17
CA ILE A 243 -18.31 -32.56 -17.51
C ILE A 243 -17.07 -33.10 -16.77
N LYS A 244 -17.26 -33.59 -15.54
CA LYS A 244 -16.22 -34.15 -14.66
C LYS A 244 -15.51 -35.35 -15.30
N THR A 245 -14.68 -35.12 -16.32
CA THR A 245 -13.66 -36.07 -16.74
C THR A 245 -12.49 -35.88 -15.79
N THR A 246 -12.23 -36.91 -15.01
CA THR A 246 -11.15 -37.00 -14.01
C THR A 246 -9.88 -36.34 -14.53
N SER A 247 -9.51 -35.23 -13.90
CA SER A 247 -8.29 -34.48 -14.24
C SER A 247 -7.08 -35.34 -13.91
N THR A 248 -6.42 -35.90 -14.92
CA THR A 248 -5.04 -36.34 -14.82
C THR A 248 -4.19 -35.13 -14.40
N ALA A 249 -3.38 -35.29 -13.35
CA ALA A 249 -2.51 -34.24 -12.86
C ALA A 249 -1.46 -33.89 -13.93
N ILE A 250 -1.75 -32.86 -14.74
CA ILE A 250 -0.77 -32.26 -15.65
C ILE A 250 0.00 -31.22 -14.85
N THR A 251 1.19 -31.64 -14.42
CA THR A 251 2.22 -30.80 -13.82
C THR A 251 2.33 -29.49 -14.60
N LEU A 252 2.12 -28.36 -13.91
CA LEU A 252 2.31 -27.04 -14.49
C LEU A 252 3.70 -26.96 -15.14
N PRO A 253 3.84 -26.32 -16.31
CA PRO A 253 5.16 -25.91 -16.78
C PRO A 253 5.84 -25.16 -15.63
N LYS A 254 7.10 -25.51 -15.35
CA LYS A 254 7.92 -24.78 -14.38
C LYS A 254 7.76 -23.30 -14.69
N GLU A 255 7.24 -22.53 -13.73
CA GLU A 255 7.21 -21.07 -13.84
C GLU A 255 8.58 -20.62 -14.36
N PRO A 256 8.64 -19.73 -15.37
CA PRO A 256 9.91 -19.23 -15.84
C PRO A 256 10.69 -18.73 -14.64
N LYS A 257 11.93 -19.23 -14.47
CA LYS A 257 12.84 -18.67 -13.48
C LYS A 257 13.05 -17.22 -13.88
N ILE A 258 12.40 -16.31 -13.17
CA ILE A 258 12.82 -14.93 -13.17
C ILE A 258 14.26 -14.96 -12.68
N THR A 259 15.20 -14.66 -13.57
CA THR A 259 16.52 -14.23 -13.15
C THR A 259 16.28 -13.07 -12.22
N ASP A 260 16.65 -13.24 -10.96
CA ASP A 260 16.67 -12.16 -10.00
C ASP A 260 17.72 -11.17 -10.53
N ASN A 261 17.33 -10.31 -11.46
CA ASN A 261 17.89 -8.98 -11.53
C ASN A 261 17.50 -8.36 -10.21
N SER A 262 18.29 -8.67 -9.17
CA SER A 262 18.36 -7.84 -7.99
C SER A 262 18.55 -6.45 -8.55
N GLU A 263 17.51 -5.61 -8.47
CA GLU A 263 17.64 -4.20 -8.84
C GLU A 263 18.90 -3.72 -8.15
N GLN A 264 19.96 -3.45 -8.92
CA GLN A 264 21.25 -3.10 -8.35
C GLN A 264 21.03 -1.81 -7.58
N ARG A 265 21.13 -1.89 -6.26
CA ARG A 265 20.79 -0.78 -5.39
C ARG A 265 21.98 0.14 -5.31
N GLU A 266 21.72 1.39 -5.65
CA GLU A 266 22.66 2.47 -5.39
C GLU A 266 22.87 2.60 -3.88
N ASP A 267 24.10 2.86 -3.49
CA ASP A 267 24.46 3.14 -2.11
C ASP A 267 23.91 4.50 -1.69
N VAL A 268 23.41 4.58 -0.46
CA VAL A 268 22.91 5.82 0.14
C VAL A 268 23.62 6.08 1.46
N LEU A 269 23.58 7.33 1.91
CA LEU A 269 24.34 7.74 3.09
C LEU A 269 23.55 7.60 4.39
N PHE A 270 24.22 7.03 5.38
CA PHE A 270 23.75 6.92 6.76
C PHE A 270 24.65 7.72 7.70
N ALA A 271 24.03 8.43 8.62
CA ALA A 271 24.67 9.23 9.66
C ALA A 271 24.91 8.42 10.93
N SER A 272 26.14 8.40 11.41
CA SER A 272 26.54 7.82 12.69
C SER A 272 26.49 8.91 13.77
N ILE A 273 25.39 8.98 14.53
CA ILE A 273 25.14 10.05 15.51
C ILE A 273 25.55 9.67 16.94
N SER A 274 25.57 8.38 17.31
CA SER A 274 25.99 7.93 18.64
C SER A 274 26.44 6.46 18.67
N LYS A 275 27.37 6.12 19.58
CA LYS A 275 27.71 4.73 19.95
C LYS A 275 26.53 3.97 20.59
N THR A 276 25.46 4.66 20.99
CA THR A 276 24.27 4.07 21.65
C THR A 276 23.20 3.56 20.68
N MET A 277 23.28 3.90 19.39
CA MET A 277 22.44 3.27 18.36
C MET A 277 23.00 1.87 18.10
N LYS A 278 22.43 0.87 18.78
CA LYS A 278 22.95 -0.51 18.84
C LYS A 278 22.86 -1.24 17.48
N HIS A 279 22.05 -0.74 16.55
CA HIS A 279 21.85 -1.36 15.24
C HIS A 279 22.04 -0.32 14.12
N ALA A 280 22.71 -0.72 13.04
CA ALA A 280 22.91 0.12 11.85
C ALA A 280 21.58 0.61 11.23
N ASP A 281 20.50 -0.09 11.54
CA ASP A 281 19.13 0.14 11.06
C ASP A 281 18.45 1.35 11.71
N ASP A 282 19.05 1.93 12.76
CA ASP A 282 18.55 3.12 13.47
C ASP A 282 19.26 4.42 13.03
N ASN A 283 20.29 4.30 12.19
CA ASN A 283 21.05 5.46 11.76
C ASN A 283 20.21 6.35 10.82
N PRO A 284 20.19 7.68 11.04
CA PRO A 284 19.48 8.57 10.13
C PRO A 284 20.06 8.52 8.73
N ILE A 285 19.17 8.62 7.75
CA ILE A 285 19.50 8.62 6.33
C ILE A 285 19.60 10.06 5.85
N VAL A 286 20.60 10.32 5.03
CA VAL A 286 20.73 11.61 4.34
C VAL A 286 19.77 11.62 3.17
N ALA A 287 18.84 12.56 3.18
CA ALA A 287 17.75 12.63 2.22
C ALA A 287 17.45 14.08 1.82
N MET A 288 16.70 14.23 0.75
CA MET A 288 16.22 15.51 0.23
C MET A 288 14.76 15.34 -0.20
N SER A 289 13.96 16.41 -0.13
CA SER A 289 12.62 16.35 -0.71
C SER A 289 12.73 16.15 -2.23
N ALA A 290 11.77 15.43 -2.83
CA ALA A 290 11.76 15.18 -4.26
C ALA A 290 11.76 16.48 -5.09
N ASP A 291 11.13 17.53 -4.59
CA ASP A 291 11.07 18.84 -5.25
C ASP A 291 12.42 19.56 -5.20
N ASN A 292 13.09 19.55 -4.04
CA ASN A 292 14.44 20.08 -3.93
C ASN A 292 15.44 19.28 -4.77
N TYR A 293 15.28 17.94 -4.82
CA TYR A 293 16.09 17.09 -5.68
C TYR A 293 15.97 17.48 -7.15
N GLU A 294 14.75 17.59 -7.67
CA GLU A 294 14.51 17.98 -9.06
C GLU A 294 15.05 19.37 -9.37
N ARG A 295 14.96 20.30 -8.41
CA ARG A 295 15.47 21.66 -8.56
C ARG A 295 17.00 21.73 -8.55
N ILE A 296 17.67 21.00 -7.65
CA ILE A 296 19.13 21.06 -7.43
C ILE A 296 19.88 20.24 -8.48
N PHE A 297 19.41 19.03 -8.79
CA PHE A 297 20.09 18.12 -9.72
C PHE A 297 19.58 18.25 -11.15
N HIS A 298 18.55 19.08 -11.39
CA HIS A 298 17.90 19.24 -12.69
C HIS A 298 17.48 17.89 -13.32
N ALA A 299 17.13 16.92 -12.47
CA ALA A 299 16.86 15.54 -12.85
C ALA A 299 15.67 14.99 -12.07
N LYS A 300 14.93 14.06 -12.69
CA LYS A 300 13.78 13.44 -12.02
C LYS A 300 14.21 12.60 -10.83
N ALA A 301 13.47 12.77 -9.74
CA ALA A 301 13.55 11.97 -8.52
C ALA A 301 13.54 10.44 -8.80
N PRO A 302 14.61 9.68 -8.50
CA PRO A 302 14.77 8.28 -8.94
C PRO A 302 13.79 7.31 -8.26
N LEU A 303 12.92 6.64 -9.04
CA LEU A 303 11.85 5.74 -8.55
C LEU A 303 12.35 4.53 -7.77
N GLY A 304 13.52 3.99 -8.13
CA GLY A 304 14.08 2.81 -7.48
C GLY A 304 14.94 3.11 -6.25
N ARG A 305 15.08 4.38 -5.86
CA ARG A 305 15.99 4.77 -4.77
C ARG A 305 15.47 4.29 -3.41
N MET A 306 16.39 3.81 -2.59
CA MET A 306 16.11 3.44 -1.20
C MET A 306 15.67 4.69 -0.42
N LEU A 307 14.67 4.54 0.46
CA LEU A 307 13.91 5.59 1.14
C LEU A 307 13.15 6.47 0.15
N ARG A 308 11.88 6.14 -0.04
CA ARG A 308 10.93 6.97 -0.77
C ARG A 308 9.64 6.97 0.02
N ARG A 309 9.53 7.92 0.95
CA ARG A 309 8.46 7.98 1.96
C ARG A 309 7.89 9.38 2.01
N GLN A 310 6.61 9.47 2.35
CA GLN A 310 6.00 10.76 2.66
C GLN A 310 6.21 11.10 4.13
N ILE A 311 6.65 12.33 4.39
CA ILE A 311 6.69 12.96 5.72
C ILE A 311 5.94 14.28 5.57
N ASN A 312 4.86 14.46 6.33
CA ASN A 312 3.98 15.63 6.21
C ASN A 312 3.55 15.89 4.75
N ASN A 313 3.14 14.84 4.04
CA ASN A 313 2.70 14.85 2.64
C ASN A 313 3.79 15.22 1.61
N ALA A 314 5.02 15.49 2.04
CA ALA A 314 6.16 15.71 1.15
C ALA A 314 6.96 14.41 0.96
N GLU A 315 7.35 14.13 -0.28
CA GLU A 315 8.16 12.96 -0.63
C GLU A 315 9.64 13.24 -0.38
N TYR A 316 10.31 12.31 0.30
CA TYR A 316 11.76 12.38 0.54
C TYR A 316 12.48 11.19 -0.06
N ILE A 317 13.66 11.45 -0.60
CA ILE A 317 14.49 10.50 -1.33
C ILE A 317 15.88 10.51 -0.72
N ALA A 318 16.45 9.34 -0.44
CA ALA A 318 17.83 9.27 0.04
C ALA A 318 18.82 9.72 -1.04
N LEU A 319 19.82 10.49 -0.65
CA LEU A 319 20.90 10.88 -1.55
C LEU A 319 21.89 9.72 -1.71
N SER A 320 22.36 9.53 -2.94
CA SER A 320 23.44 8.59 -3.20
C SER A 320 24.79 9.16 -2.83
N ASN A 321 25.81 8.29 -2.77
CA ASN A 321 27.17 8.73 -2.51
C ASN A 321 27.66 9.75 -3.54
N ALA A 322 27.39 9.52 -4.83
CA ALA A 322 27.79 10.42 -5.91
C ALA A 322 27.09 11.78 -5.82
N GLU A 323 25.78 11.80 -5.56
CA GLU A 323 25.00 13.03 -5.42
C GLU A 323 25.48 13.87 -4.24
N PHE A 324 25.67 13.25 -3.08
CA PHE A 324 26.20 13.95 -1.91
C PHE A 324 27.64 14.43 -2.13
N HIS A 325 28.47 13.64 -2.81
CA HIS A 325 29.83 14.05 -3.17
C HIS A 325 29.82 15.33 -4.01
N THR A 326 28.96 15.40 -5.02
CA THR A 326 28.78 16.60 -5.84
C THR A 326 28.39 17.80 -4.99
N LEU A 327 27.46 17.65 -4.05
CA LEU A 327 27.10 18.74 -3.13
C LEU A 327 28.25 19.12 -2.18
N ALA A 328 29.05 18.14 -1.74
CA ALA A 328 30.17 18.35 -0.84
C ALA A 328 31.35 19.08 -1.51
N VAL A 329 31.65 18.78 -2.77
CA VAL A 329 32.72 19.46 -3.52
C VAL A 329 32.42 20.95 -3.70
N HIS A 330 31.16 21.30 -3.95
CA HIS A 330 30.71 22.69 -4.11
C HIS A 330 30.32 23.34 -2.77
N SER A 331 30.64 22.71 -1.64
CA SER A 331 30.20 23.18 -0.31
C SER A 331 30.75 24.54 0.10
N ASN A 332 31.86 24.97 -0.48
CA ASN A 332 32.52 26.26 -0.19
C ASN A 332 32.06 27.40 -1.11
N GLU A 333 31.14 27.13 -2.03
CA GLU A 333 30.57 28.16 -2.90
C GLU A 333 29.58 29.05 -2.14
N LYS A 334 29.34 30.26 -2.68
CA LYS A 334 28.38 31.21 -2.09
C LYS A 334 26.96 30.67 -2.10
N ASP A 335 26.62 29.86 -3.11
CA ASP A 335 25.34 29.19 -3.20
C ASP A 335 25.38 27.86 -2.44
N ARG A 336 24.72 27.85 -1.26
CA ARG A 336 24.61 26.66 -0.39
C ARG A 336 23.23 26.05 -0.45
N GLU A 337 22.43 26.36 -1.47
CA GLU A 337 21.05 25.88 -1.60
C GLU A 337 20.98 24.35 -1.53
N GLY A 338 21.91 23.65 -2.20
CA GLY A 338 22.02 22.20 -2.17
C GLY A 338 22.20 21.61 -0.77
N LEU A 339 23.12 22.16 0.01
CA LEU A 339 23.40 21.71 1.39
C LEU A 339 22.26 22.05 2.35
N ASN A 340 21.63 23.22 2.17
CA ASN A 340 20.52 23.66 3.00
C ASN A 340 19.25 22.82 2.77
N ALA A 341 19.15 22.13 1.63
CA ALA A 341 18.05 21.22 1.32
C ALA A 341 18.22 19.80 1.90
N ILE A 342 19.38 19.48 2.49
CA ILE A 342 19.66 18.17 3.08
C ILE A 342 18.90 17.99 4.39
N ASN A 343 18.26 16.83 4.53
CA ASN A 343 17.55 16.39 5.71
C ASN A 343 18.16 15.08 6.23
N PHE A 344 18.07 14.88 7.53
CA PHE A 344 18.45 13.63 8.19
C PHE A 344 17.17 12.95 8.64
N ILE A 345 16.86 11.76 8.12
CA ILE A 345 15.59 11.08 8.37
C ILE A 345 15.83 9.80 9.15
N VAL A 346 15.17 9.66 10.29
CA VAL A 346 15.28 8.49 11.18
C VAL A 346 13.96 7.73 11.25
N PRO A 347 13.96 6.38 11.20
CA PRO A 347 12.79 5.59 11.52
C PRO A 347 12.51 5.63 13.04
N VAL A 348 11.26 5.87 13.42
CA VAL A 348 10.80 5.83 14.81
C VAL A 348 9.65 4.86 14.92
N ILE A 349 9.77 3.91 15.83
CA ILE A 349 8.69 2.97 16.15
C ILE A 349 7.73 3.66 17.11
N ILE A 350 6.45 3.71 16.74
CA ILE A 350 5.39 4.23 17.60
C ILE A 350 4.24 3.23 17.70
N MET A 351 3.51 3.26 18.81
CA MET A 351 2.31 2.45 18.99
C MET A 351 1.10 3.22 18.46
N VAL A 352 0.40 2.65 17.49
CA VAL A 352 -0.82 3.20 16.90
C VAL A 352 -1.88 2.11 16.95
N ARG A 353 -3.00 2.37 17.64
CA ARG A 353 -4.18 1.48 17.67
C ARG A 353 -3.84 0.01 18.00
N GLY A 354 -2.91 -0.21 18.94
CA GLY A 354 -2.54 -1.55 19.41
C GLY A 354 -1.49 -2.29 18.56
N TYR A 355 -0.93 -1.68 17.51
CA TYR A 355 0.20 -2.22 16.75
C TYR A 355 1.36 -1.23 16.67
N TYR A 356 2.57 -1.74 16.40
CA TYR A 356 3.76 -0.93 16.18
C TYR A 356 3.91 -0.55 14.72
N GLU A 357 4.03 0.74 14.44
CA GLU A 357 4.27 1.31 13.12
C GLU A 357 5.62 2.04 13.09
N THR A 358 6.34 1.93 11.98
CA THR A 358 7.55 2.72 11.73
C THR A 358 7.18 4.01 11.02
N GLN A 359 7.34 5.14 11.69
CA GLN A 359 7.20 6.47 11.09
C GLN A 359 8.56 7.11 10.82
N MET A 360 8.67 7.82 9.71
CA MET A 360 9.88 8.56 9.37
C MET A 360 9.81 9.96 9.99
N LYS A 361 10.85 10.36 10.72
CA LYS A 361 10.95 11.71 11.30
C LYS A 361 12.20 12.42 10.80
N ILE A 362 12.06 13.71 10.51
CA ILE A 362 13.18 14.57 10.22
C ILE A 362 13.87 14.90 11.55
N LEU A 363 15.17 14.63 11.61
CA LEU A 363 16.05 14.99 12.70
C LEU A 363 16.68 16.34 12.39
N ASP A 364 16.39 17.34 13.22
CA ASP A 364 16.95 18.67 13.07
C ASP A 364 18.41 18.74 13.54
N MET A 365 19.31 18.63 12.56
CA MET A 365 20.76 18.77 12.72
C MET A 365 21.24 20.22 12.54
N GLY A 366 20.35 21.16 12.22
CA GLY A 366 20.70 22.51 11.81
C GLY A 366 21.42 22.58 10.46
N LYS A 367 21.98 23.75 10.14
CA LYS A 367 22.67 23.99 8.87
C LYS A 367 24.05 23.33 8.86
N ILE A 368 24.38 22.69 7.73
CA ILE A 368 25.71 22.15 7.46
C ILE A 368 26.68 23.32 7.28
N LYS A 369 27.75 23.33 8.07
CA LYS A 369 28.83 24.32 8.04
C LYS A 369 29.97 23.88 7.11
N ASP A 370 30.45 22.66 7.26
CA ASP A 370 31.63 22.15 6.55
C ASP A 370 31.51 20.63 6.32
N ILE A 371 32.10 20.13 5.24
CA ILE A 371 32.14 18.70 4.89
C ILE A 371 33.58 18.32 4.58
N ARG A 372 34.11 17.33 5.29
CA ARG A 372 35.45 16.78 5.05
C ARG A 372 35.34 15.38 4.50
N PHE A 373 36.15 15.09 3.49
CA PHE A 373 36.24 13.77 2.89
C PHE A 373 37.14 12.88 3.76
N ASN A 374 36.61 11.75 4.21
CA ASN A 374 37.39 10.75 4.93
C ASN A 374 37.93 9.77 3.88
N ALA A 375 39.04 10.12 3.23
CA ALA A 375 39.72 9.27 2.25
C ALA A 375 40.78 8.41 2.93
N ASP A 376 40.88 7.14 2.54
CA ASP A 376 42.09 6.35 2.76
C ASP A 376 42.99 6.53 1.53
N LEU A 377 43.95 7.46 1.63
CA LEU A 377 44.89 7.80 0.55
C LEU A 377 45.76 6.63 0.08
N SER A 378 45.69 5.47 0.75
CA SER A 378 46.47 4.27 0.42
C SER A 378 45.81 3.35 -0.62
N LYS A 379 44.54 3.57 -0.95
CA LYS A 379 43.80 2.78 -1.95
C LYS A 379 43.10 3.72 -2.91
N ASN A 380 43.17 3.42 -4.20
CA ASN A 380 42.53 4.18 -5.28
C ASN A 380 40.99 4.00 -5.26
N GLU A 381 40.37 4.17 -4.09
CA GLU A 381 38.97 3.88 -3.79
C GLU A 381 38.11 5.16 -3.83
N THR A 382 36.85 4.99 -4.23
CA THR A 382 35.84 6.05 -4.21
C THR A 382 35.61 6.53 -2.77
N VAL A 383 35.49 7.85 -2.56
CA VAL A 383 35.19 8.39 -1.24
C VAL A 383 33.78 7.93 -0.84
N THR A 384 33.70 7.12 0.22
CA THR A 384 32.43 6.55 0.72
C THR A 384 32.10 7.01 2.13
N SER A 385 32.93 7.88 2.72
CA SER A 385 32.71 8.40 4.06
C SER A 385 33.10 9.87 4.20
N TYR A 386 32.34 10.58 5.05
CA TYR A 386 32.41 12.03 5.19
C TYR A 386 32.29 12.42 6.65
N SER A 387 32.99 13.47 7.07
CA SER A 387 32.77 14.14 8.35
C SER A 387 32.01 15.43 8.10
N VAL A 388 30.81 15.55 8.65
CA VAL A 388 29.92 16.72 8.45
C VAL A 388 29.84 17.51 9.74
N SER A 389 30.16 18.81 9.66
CA SER A 389 30.07 19.75 10.79
C SER A 389 28.86 20.66 10.61
N PHE A 390 28.20 21.01 11.71
CA PHE A 390 27.02 21.87 11.72
C PHE A 390 27.30 23.18 12.47
N GLU A 391 26.47 24.20 12.25
CA GLU A 391 26.61 25.48 12.95
C GLU A 391 26.37 25.39 14.46
N ARG A 392 25.41 24.56 14.89
CA ARG A 392 24.91 24.50 16.28
C ARG A 392 24.79 23.08 16.85
N ARG A 393 25.33 22.08 16.15
CA ARG A 393 25.27 20.67 16.54
C ARG A 393 26.65 20.00 16.41
N PRO A 394 26.93 18.94 17.18
CA PRO A 394 28.15 18.16 17.04
C PRO A 394 28.32 17.60 15.63
N SER A 395 29.57 17.49 15.18
CA SER A 395 29.88 16.85 13.90
C SER A 395 29.52 15.36 13.91
N ILE A 396 29.14 14.85 12.75
CA ILE A 396 28.76 13.45 12.55
C ILE A 396 29.58 12.83 11.41
N ASN A 397 29.64 11.50 11.39
CA ASN A 397 30.22 10.75 10.27
C ASN A 397 29.11 10.19 9.38
N LEU A 398 29.26 10.34 8.08
CA LEU A 398 28.42 9.69 7.08
C LEU A 398 29.15 8.50 6.46
N LYS A 399 28.41 7.44 6.17
CA LYS A 399 28.90 6.28 5.44
C LYS A 399 27.89 5.84 4.39
N ALA A 400 28.37 5.64 3.16
CA ALA A 400 27.56 5.09 2.08
C ALA A 400 27.42 3.56 2.22
N THR A 401 26.23 3.04 2.01
CA THR A 401 26.00 1.59 1.90
C THR A 401 24.79 1.28 1.01
N ASN A 402 24.87 0.17 0.28
CA ASN A 402 23.77 -0.41 -0.49
C ASN A 402 23.03 -1.52 0.27
N ARG A 403 23.38 -1.75 1.54
CA ARG A 403 22.74 -2.77 2.39
C ARG A 403 21.26 -2.41 2.55
N PHE A 404 20.39 -3.37 2.27
CA PHE A 404 18.98 -3.19 2.52
C PHE A 404 18.70 -3.05 4.02
N ILE A 405 17.94 -2.02 4.36
CA ILE A 405 17.38 -1.85 5.69
C ILE A 405 15.86 -1.88 5.56
N ARG A 406 15.22 -2.74 6.36
CA ARG A 406 13.83 -3.18 6.16
C ARG A 406 12.82 -2.04 6.09
N TRP A 407 12.99 -0.98 6.89
CA TRP A 407 12.08 0.17 6.95
C TRP A 407 12.32 1.20 5.84
N VAL A 408 13.44 1.06 5.11
CA VAL A 408 13.89 2.02 4.11
C VAL A 408 13.37 1.66 2.72
N GLY A 409 12.88 0.44 2.52
CA GLY A 409 12.19 0.04 1.30
C GLY A 409 10.81 0.69 1.12
N LEU A 410 10.43 0.86 -0.15
CA LEU A 410 9.03 0.97 -0.58
C LEU A 410 8.29 -0.34 -0.30
#